data_AF-A0A2A2XV96-F1
#
_entry.id   AF-A0A2A2XV96-F1
#
_cell.length_a   1.000
_cell.length_b   1.000
_cell.length_c   1.000
_cell.angle_alpha   90.00
_cell.angle_beta   90.00
_cell.angle_gamma   90.00
#
_symmetry.space_group_name_H-M   'P 1'
#
loop_
_entity.id
_entity.type
_entity.pdbx_description
1 polymer ?
#
loop_
_entity_poly.entity_id
_entity_poly.type
_entity_poly.pdbx_seq_one_letter_code
_entity_poly.pdbx_strand_id
1 'polypeptide(L)'
;MRGFPLLRLFLVGAGLILLGAPVWLLTQPLPSSPPPASALIEPERLAVYEVLLTASAPARLTIRVANQPSVQSSVPVTSLTASFTMNSAEPEDLAVFGNFDPTAGNSALRVEVRLAGRTLADSTFWGTGLVEDVVTLPKP
;
A
#
# COMPACT_ATOMS: atom_id res chain seq x y z
N MET A 1 -72.52 -43.17 9.96
CA MET A 1 -71.06 -42.98 9.76
C MET A 1 -70.50 -42.24 10.97
N ARG A 2 -69.97 -42.95 11.98
CA ARG A 2 -69.39 -42.32 13.18
C ARG A 2 -67.90 -42.11 12.92
N GLY A 3 -67.49 -40.86 12.66
CA GLY A 3 -66.11 -40.50 12.37
C GLY A 3 -65.23 -40.58 13.63
N PHE A 4 -64.03 -41.14 13.48
CA PHE A 4 -63.07 -41.33 14.57
C PHE A 4 -62.47 -39.99 15.02
N PRO A 5 -62.81 -39.48 16.22
CA PRO A 5 -62.41 -38.14 16.66
C PRO A 5 -60.90 -38.01 16.89
N LEU A 6 -60.23 -39.12 17.22
CA LEU A 6 -58.78 -39.17 17.42
C LEU A 6 -57.99 -38.92 16.11
N LEU A 7 -58.54 -39.33 14.96
CA LEU A 7 -57.91 -39.12 13.66
C LEU A 7 -57.87 -37.64 13.27
N ARG A 8 -58.92 -36.88 13.64
CA ARG A 8 -58.97 -35.42 13.40
C ARG A 8 -57.94 -34.67 14.23
N LEU A 9 -57.74 -35.05 15.49
CA LEU A 9 -56.71 -34.46 16.36
C LEU A 9 -55.30 -34.72 15.81
N PHE A 10 -55.03 -35.94 15.35
CA PHE A 10 -53.74 -36.27 14.73
C PHE A 10 -53.48 -35.46 13.45
N LEU A 11 -54.49 -35.31 12.58
CA LEU A 11 -54.37 -34.53 11.35
C LEU A 11 -54.14 -33.04 11.62
N VAL A 12 -54.83 -32.46 12.61
CA VAL A 12 -54.64 -31.05 12.99
C VAL A 12 -53.27 -30.84 13.62
N GLY A 13 -52.82 -31.74 14.49
CA GLY A 13 -51.48 -31.67 15.09
C GLY A 13 -50.36 -31.79 14.06
N ALA A 14 -50.49 -32.73 13.10
CA ALA A 14 -49.53 -32.88 12.02
C ALA A 14 -49.47 -31.64 11.11
N GLY A 15 -50.61 -31.02 10.81
CA GLY A 15 -50.68 -29.78 10.05
C GLY A 15 -49.99 -28.60 10.74
N LEU A 16 -50.17 -28.47 12.05
CA LEU A 16 -49.52 -27.42 12.84
C LEU A 16 -47.99 -27.59 12.88
N ILE A 17 -47.49 -28.82 12.98
CA ILE A 17 -46.04 -29.10 12.99
C ILE A 17 -45.41 -28.80 11.62
N LEU A 18 -46.08 -29.21 10.52
CA LEU A 18 -45.63 -28.94 9.15
C LEU A 18 -45.55 -27.44 8.82
N LEU A 19 -46.41 -26.62 9.43
CA LEU A 19 -46.39 -25.16 9.26
C LEU A 19 -45.44 -24.45 10.23
N GLY A 20 -45.31 -24.94 11.48
CA GLY A 20 -44.49 -24.30 12.51
C GLY A 20 -42.98 -24.55 12.38
N ALA A 21 -42.58 -25.76 11.97
CA ALA A 21 -41.17 -26.14 11.83
C ALA A 21 -40.37 -25.26 10.85
N PRO A 22 -40.86 -24.94 9.63
CA PRO A 22 -40.09 -24.10 8.70
C PRO A 22 -39.96 -22.65 9.18
N VAL A 23 -40.98 -22.11 9.86
CA VAL A 23 -40.92 -20.75 10.43
C VAL A 23 -39.88 -20.69 11.54
N TRP A 24 -39.84 -21.68 12.43
CA TRP A 24 -38.85 -21.75 13.49
C TRP A 24 -37.42 -21.79 12.95
N LEU A 25 -37.18 -22.59 11.92
CA LEU A 25 -35.88 -22.72 11.26
C LEU A 25 -35.43 -21.43 10.55
N LEU A 26 -36.38 -20.68 9.97
CA LEU A 26 -36.10 -19.39 9.31
C LEU A 26 -35.85 -18.25 10.30
N THR A 27 -36.36 -18.35 11.53
CA THR A 27 -36.20 -17.31 12.56
C THR A 27 -35.00 -17.53 13.49
N GLN A 28 -34.24 -18.62 13.32
CA GLN A 28 -33.05 -18.81 14.15
C GLN A 28 -32.00 -17.74 13.80
N PRO A 29 -31.50 -16.99 14.79
CA PRO A 29 -30.39 -16.08 14.55
C PRO A 29 -29.20 -16.89 14.06
N LEU A 30 -28.66 -16.52 12.90
CA LEU A 30 -27.43 -17.13 12.39
C LEU A 30 -26.36 -17.04 13.48
N PRO A 31 -25.59 -18.12 13.73
CA PRO A 31 -24.42 -18.01 14.58
C PRO A 31 -23.53 -16.92 13.98
N SER A 32 -23.29 -15.87 14.78
CA SER A 32 -22.42 -14.76 14.41
C SER A 32 -21.09 -15.33 13.95
N SER A 33 -20.71 -15.04 12.70
CA SER A 33 -19.38 -15.38 12.19
C SER A 33 -18.32 -14.99 13.22
N PRO A 34 -17.30 -15.84 13.45
CA PRO A 34 -16.18 -15.44 14.29
C PRO A 34 -15.61 -14.13 13.73
N PRO A 35 -15.21 -13.18 14.60
CA PRO A 35 -14.61 -11.94 14.13
C PRO A 35 -13.43 -12.28 13.21
N PRO A 36 -13.24 -11.51 12.11
CA PRO A 36 -12.08 -11.72 11.26
C PRO A 36 -10.84 -11.72 12.15
N ALA A 37 -9.99 -12.74 11.99
CA ALA A 37 -8.74 -12.82 12.73
C ALA A 37 -8.02 -11.48 12.59
N SER A 38 -7.83 -10.77 13.71
CA SER A 38 -6.94 -9.61 13.72
C SER A 38 -5.61 -10.11 13.17
N ALA A 39 -5.23 -9.62 11.99
CA ALA A 39 -3.89 -9.80 11.49
C ALA A 39 -2.96 -9.33 12.62
N LEU A 40 -2.10 -10.24 13.09
CA LEU A 40 -1.03 -9.89 13.99
C LEU A 40 -0.23 -8.82 13.25
N ILE A 41 -0.31 -7.56 13.69
CA ILE A 41 0.48 -6.47 13.14
C ILE A 41 1.91 -6.80 13.54
N GLU A 42 2.66 -7.43 12.63
CA GLU A 42 4.09 -7.61 12.82
C GLU A 42 4.69 -6.20 12.97
N PRO A 43 5.51 -5.94 13.99
CA PRO A 43 6.06 -4.61 14.21
C PRO A 43 6.82 -4.18 12.95
N GLU A 44 6.35 -3.08 12.36
CA GLU A 44 6.89 -2.54 11.12
C GLU A 44 8.37 -2.23 11.34
N ARG A 45 9.25 -2.94 10.63
CA ARG A 45 10.70 -2.76 10.76
C ARG A 45 11.09 -1.51 9.99
N LEU A 46 10.88 -0.34 10.57
CA LEU A 46 11.24 0.93 9.96
C LEU A 46 12.75 1.16 9.98
N ALA A 47 13.29 1.70 8.89
CA ALA A 47 14.67 2.11 8.78
C ALA A 47 14.81 3.45 8.03
N VAL A 48 15.91 4.17 8.28
CA VAL A 48 16.20 5.46 7.66
C VAL A 48 17.06 5.25 6.41
N TYR A 49 16.52 5.65 5.27
CA TYR A 49 17.18 5.62 3.98
C TYR A 49 17.65 7.03 3.64
N GLU A 50 18.93 7.16 3.32
CA GLU A 50 19.53 8.41 2.84
C GLU A 50 19.53 8.38 1.31
N VAL A 51 18.93 9.39 0.68
CA VAL A 51 18.85 9.55 -0.77
C VAL A 51 19.64 10.77 -1.18
N LEU A 52 20.62 10.59 -2.06
CA LEU A 52 21.44 11.64 -2.65
C LEU A 52 21.15 11.74 -4.14
N LEU A 53 20.65 12.90 -4.57
CA LEU A 53 20.59 13.28 -5.97
C LEU A 53 21.82 14.10 -6.34
N THR A 54 22.44 13.78 -7.48
CA THR A 54 23.52 14.55 -8.09
C THR A 54 23.21 14.82 -9.55
N ALA A 55 23.11 16.09 -9.92
CA ALA A 55 22.82 16.53 -11.27
C ALA A 55 24.09 16.96 -12.01
N SER A 56 24.14 16.71 -13.32
CA SER A 56 25.26 17.10 -14.18
C SER A 56 25.42 18.62 -14.34
N ALA A 57 24.36 19.38 -14.09
CA ALA A 57 24.30 20.84 -14.11
C ALA A 57 23.25 21.31 -13.08
N PRO A 58 23.25 22.60 -12.67
CA PRO A 58 22.24 23.12 -11.75
C PRO A 58 20.81 22.85 -12.24
N ALA A 59 20.00 22.19 -11.41
CA ALA A 59 18.62 21.83 -11.69
C ALA A 59 17.76 22.00 -10.44
N ARG A 60 16.45 22.20 -10.62
CA ARG A 60 15.51 22.05 -9.51
C ARG A 60 15.32 20.56 -9.25
N LEU A 61 15.78 20.10 -8.11
CA LEU A 61 15.77 18.68 -7.74
C LEU A 61 14.59 18.37 -6.85
N THR A 62 13.96 17.22 -7.02
CA THR A 62 12.85 16.76 -6.19
C THR A 62 12.90 15.26 -5.97
N ILE A 63 12.63 14.84 -4.73
CA ILE A 63 12.49 13.44 -4.34
C ILE A 63 11.11 13.26 -3.74
N ARG A 64 10.39 12.21 -4.16
CA ARG A 64 9.08 11.84 -3.66
C ARG A 64 9.07 10.38 -3.26
N VAL A 65 8.46 10.11 -2.13
CA VAL A 65 8.23 8.77 -1.59
C VAL A 65 6.75 8.69 -1.23
N ALA A 66 6.13 7.54 -1.47
CA ALA A 66 4.72 7.35 -1.13
C ALA A 66 4.48 7.65 0.36
N ASN A 67 3.38 8.32 0.68
CA ASN A 67 2.96 8.65 2.05
C ASN A 67 3.94 9.51 2.86
N GLN A 68 4.96 10.11 2.23
CA GLN A 68 5.89 11.04 2.88
C GLN A 68 5.91 12.41 2.18
N PRO A 69 6.27 13.49 2.90
CA PRO A 69 6.45 14.80 2.28
C PRO A 69 7.52 14.77 1.18
N SER A 70 7.23 15.42 0.05
CA SER A 70 8.24 15.61 -0.99
C SER A 70 9.34 16.56 -0.54
N VAL A 71 10.59 16.25 -0.88
CA VAL A 71 11.73 17.14 -0.64
C VAL A 71 12.14 17.77 -1.97
N GLN A 72 12.18 19.10 -2.02
CA GLN A 72 12.50 19.86 -3.24
C GLN A 72 13.49 20.98 -2.95
N SER A 73 14.41 21.24 -3.88
CA SER A 73 15.31 22.39 -3.79
C SER A 73 14.56 23.71 -4.13
N SER A 74 14.77 24.74 -3.31
CA SER A 74 14.15 26.06 -3.51
C SER A 74 14.76 26.82 -4.69
N VAL A 75 15.99 26.49 -5.08
CA VAL A 75 16.74 27.04 -6.21
C VAL A 75 17.39 25.91 -7.02
N PRO A 76 17.85 26.17 -8.26
CA PRO A 76 18.66 25.21 -9.00
C PRO A 76 19.96 24.88 -8.26
N VAL A 77 20.22 23.59 -8.07
CA VAL A 77 21.40 23.06 -7.36
C VAL A 77 21.94 21.83 -8.10
N THR A 78 23.18 21.46 -7.84
CA THR A 78 23.80 20.25 -8.40
C THR A 78 23.63 19.04 -7.49
N SER A 79 23.27 19.23 -6.22
CA SER A 79 23.02 18.13 -5.29
C SER A 79 21.87 18.41 -4.33
N LEU A 80 21.18 17.34 -3.94
CA LEU A 80 20.12 17.37 -2.93
C LEU A 80 20.19 16.07 -2.13
N THR A 81 20.25 16.17 -0.80
CA THR A 81 20.20 15.02 0.10
C THR A 81 18.89 15.05 0.89
N ALA A 82 18.25 13.89 1.04
CA ALA A 82 17.07 13.71 1.86
C ALA A 82 17.14 12.40 2.63
N SER A 83 16.34 12.29 3.69
CA SER A 83 16.21 11.06 4.46
C SER A 83 14.74 10.71 4.62
N PHE A 84 14.42 9.43 4.38
CA PHE A 84 13.06 8.91 4.46
C PHE A 84 13.03 7.70 5.39
N THR A 85 12.02 7.63 6.25
CA THR A 85 11.81 6.48 7.12
C THR A 85 10.85 5.54 6.41
N MET A 86 11.31 4.35 6.06
CA MET A 86 10.60 3.39 5.20
C MET A 86 10.65 1.99 5.82
N ASN A 87 9.74 1.12 5.40
CA ASN A 87 9.76 -0.27 5.84
C ASN A 87 11.00 -0.99 5.25
N SER A 88 11.83 -1.57 6.10
CA SER A 88 13.06 -2.25 5.68
C SER A 88 12.83 -3.61 5.00
N ALA A 89 11.68 -4.25 5.24
CA ALA A 89 11.31 -5.50 4.58
C ALA A 89 10.69 -5.24 3.20
N GLU A 90 9.91 -4.17 3.09
CA GLU A 90 9.24 -3.75 1.86
C GLU A 90 9.37 -2.23 1.65
N PRO A 91 10.56 -1.76 1.24
CA PRO A 91 10.78 -0.33 1.08
C PRO A 91 9.97 0.22 -0.09
N GLU A 92 9.47 1.45 0.07
CA GLU A 92 8.76 2.16 -0.98
C GLU A 92 9.70 2.59 -2.12
N ASP A 93 9.12 2.68 -3.33
CA ASP A 93 9.82 3.22 -4.49
C ASP A 93 10.03 4.74 -4.34
N LEU A 94 11.15 5.22 -4.92
CA LEU A 94 11.50 6.64 -4.92
C LEU A 94 11.24 7.22 -6.31
N ALA A 95 10.39 8.24 -6.41
CA ALA A 95 10.26 9.04 -7.63
C ALA A 95 11.20 10.25 -7.57
N VAL A 96 12.02 10.42 -8.59
CA VAL A 96 13.10 11.41 -8.63
C VAL A 96 12.95 12.30 -9.85
N PHE A 97 13.22 13.59 -9.65
CA PHE A 97 13.04 14.61 -10.69
C PHE A 97 14.22 15.57 -10.70
N GLY A 98 14.70 15.88 -11.90
CA GLY A 98 15.64 16.94 -12.17
C GLY A 98 15.08 17.83 -13.29
N ASN A 99 14.70 19.06 -12.93
CA ASN A 99 14.26 20.07 -13.90
C ASN A 99 15.42 21.04 -14.17
N PHE A 100 16.11 20.78 -15.28
CA PHE A 100 17.25 21.53 -15.80
C PHE A 100 16.78 22.71 -16.67
N ASP A 101 17.68 23.66 -16.89
CA ASP A 101 17.45 24.68 -17.91
C ASP A 101 17.31 23.99 -19.29
N PRO A 102 16.23 24.22 -20.06
CA PRO A 102 16.04 23.64 -21.39
C PRO A 102 17.19 23.94 -22.37
N THR A 103 17.94 25.03 -22.14
CA THR A 103 19.08 25.44 -22.96
C THR A 103 20.38 24.72 -22.59
N ALA A 104 20.43 24.00 -21.46
CA ALA A 104 21.61 23.26 -21.02
C ALA A 104 21.93 22.03 -21.90
N GLY A 105 20.97 21.59 -22.71
CA GLY A 105 21.12 20.42 -23.59
C GLY A 105 21.06 19.11 -22.83
N ASN A 106 22.04 18.23 -23.06
CA ASN A 106 22.09 16.90 -22.45
C ASN A 106 22.25 17.01 -20.94
N SER A 107 21.37 16.34 -20.21
CA SER A 107 21.27 16.40 -18.76
C SER A 107 21.31 14.99 -18.15
N ALA A 108 21.91 14.87 -16.97
CA ALA A 108 21.96 13.61 -16.24
C ALA A 108 21.66 13.81 -14.76
N LEU A 109 20.94 12.87 -14.18
CA LEU A 109 20.60 12.80 -12.76
C LEU A 109 21.05 11.45 -12.20
N ARG A 110 22.07 11.48 -11.34
CA ARG A 110 22.49 10.32 -10.55
C ARG A 110 21.73 10.28 -9.23
N VAL A 111 21.30 9.10 -8.84
CA VAL A 111 20.59 8.82 -7.60
C VAL A 111 21.34 7.74 -6.86
N GLU A 112 21.77 8.06 -5.64
CA GLU A 112 22.37 7.11 -4.73
C GLU A 112 21.47 6.95 -3.50
N VAL A 113 21.16 5.71 -3.14
CA VAL A 113 20.35 5.38 -1.97
C VAL A 113 21.17 4.53 -1.02
N ARG A 114 21.25 4.96 0.25
CA ARG A 114 22.03 4.30 1.29
C ARG A 114 21.14 3.91 2.46
N LEU A 115 21.48 2.77 3.05
CA LEU A 115 20.92 2.29 4.31
C LEU A 115 22.06 1.92 5.25
N ALA A 116 22.09 2.54 6.43
CA ALA A 116 23.16 2.33 7.42
C ALA A 116 24.58 2.48 6.82
N GLY A 117 24.77 3.46 5.92
CA GLY A 117 26.05 3.74 5.26
C GLY A 117 26.40 2.81 4.08
N ARG A 118 25.59 1.79 3.79
CA ARG A 118 25.76 0.91 2.63
C ARG A 118 24.90 1.40 1.46
N THR A 119 25.50 1.54 0.28
CA THR A 119 24.77 1.83 -0.95
C THR A 119 23.90 0.63 -1.34
N LEU A 120 22.60 0.84 -1.45
CA LEU A 120 21.60 -0.14 -1.88
C LEU A 120 21.26 0.00 -3.37
N ALA A 121 21.18 1.23 -3.86
CA ALA A 121 20.92 1.54 -5.25
C ALA A 121 21.81 2.71 -5.68
N ASP A 122 22.32 2.63 -6.90
CA ASP A 122 23.07 3.69 -7.57
C ASP A 122 22.69 3.65 -9.04
N SER A 123 22.02 4.69 -9.51
CA SER A 123 21.46 4.74 -10.87
C SER A 123 21.67 6.12 -11.46
N THR A 124 21.87 6.19 -12.78
CA THR A 124 22.01 7.45 -13.50
C THR A 124 21.03 7.50 -14.65
N PHE A 125 20.21 8.53 -14.64
CA PHE A 125 19.18 8.80 -15.63
C PHE A 125 19.63 9.93 -16.55
N TRP A 126 19.35 9.80 -17.85
CA TRP A 126 19.80 10.73 -18.88
C TRP A 126 18.58 11.31 -19.61
N GLY A 127 18.66 12.57 -20.00
CA GLY A 127 17.58 13.24 -20.73
C GLY A 127 17.95 14.65 -21.19
N THR A 128 16.93 15.46 -21.46
CA THR A 128 17.06 16.86 -21.92
C THR A 128 15.99 17.72 -21.26
N GLY A 129 16.40 18.75 -20.51
CA GLY A 129 15.48 19.65 -19.82
C GLY A 129 14.84 19.02 -18.57
N LEU A 130 13.96 18.03 -18.73
CA LEU A 130 13.36 17.30 -17.61
C LEU A 130 13.85 15.86 -17.59
N VAL A 131 14.35 15.42 -16.44
CA VAL A 131 14.65 14.02 -16.14
C VAL A 131 13.73 13.57 -15.00
N GLU A 132 12.93 12.55 -15.24
CA GLU A 132 12.00 11.95 -14.28
C GLU A 132 12.13 10.44 -14.36
N ASP A 133 12.31 9.78 -13.22
CA ASP A 133 12.34 8.31 -13.17
C ASP A 133 11.96 7.80 -11.77
N VAL A 134 11.84 6.47 -11.65
CA VAL A 134 11.56 5.75 -10.42
C VAL A 134 12.72 4.82 -10.08
N VAL A 135 13.20 4.89 -8.84
CA VAL A 135 14.20 3.97 -8.29
C VAL A 135 13.51 2.97 -7.38
N THR A 136 13.49 1.71 -7.82
CA THR A 136 13.01 0.59 -7.01
C THR A 136 14.11 0.06 -6.12
N LEU A 137 13.81 -0.08 -4.83
CA LEU A 137 14.77 -0.56 -3.83
C LEU A 137 14.71 -2.09 -3.71
N PRO A 138 15.87 -2.76 -3.56
CA PRO A 138 15.88 -4.20 -3.39
C PRO A 138 15.24 -4.60 -2.06
N LYS A 139 14.42 -5.65 -2.10
CA LYS A 139 13.90 -6.30 -0.90
C LYS A 139 15.00 -7.19 -0.29
N PRO A 140 15.13 -7.23 1.05
CA PRO A 140 16.14 -8.04 1.74
C PRO A 140 15.96 -9.55 1.54
#